data_AF-A0A955ECV1-F1
#
_entry.id   AF-A0A955ECV1-F1
#
_cell.length_a   1.000
_cell.length_b   1.000
_cell.length_c   1.000
_cell.angle_alpha   90.00
_cell.angle_beta   90.00
_cell.angle_gamma   90.00
#
_symmetry.space_group_name_H-M   'P 1'
#
loop_
_entity.id
_entity.type
_entity.pdbx_description
1 polymer ?
#
loop_
_entity_poly.entity_id
_entity_poly.type
_entity_poly.pdbx_seq_one_letter_code
_entity_poly.pdbx_strand_id
1 'polypeptide(L)'
;MTDEKLTQKWAVAAFFGDLPLGYEFPREETPLHATLAGVFAINKSGDEIAGLLEQCLTDTTGFSVRGLAEERWGDELIVTRLEDLQQFSALYAGVQDCLLNKGAIFNEPQYLHDGFTPHVTHQKEGKLSVG
;
A
#
# COMPACT_ATOMS: atom_id res chain seq x y z
N MET A 1 8.09 -29.03 1.33
CA MET A 1 7.26 -27.88 0.90
C MET A 1 8.01 -27.23 -0.23
N THR A 2 7.51 -27.37 -1.45
CA THR A 2 8.06 -26.71 -2.63
C THR A 2 7.80 -25.21 -2.50
N ASP A 3 8.86 -24.41 -2.50
CA ASP A 3 8.79 -22.97 -2.72
C ASP A 3 8.19 -22.74 -4.11
N GLU A 4 6.86 -22.69 -4.22
CA GLU A 4 6.23 -22.09 -5.38
C GLU A 4 6.60 -20.62 -5.35
N LYS A 5 7.61 -20.26 -6.15
CA LYS A 5 7.83 -18.88 -6.58
C LYS A 5 6.56 -18.44 -7.29
N LEU A 6 5.65 -17.80 -6.56
CA LEU A 6 4.55 -17.04 -7.12
C LEU A 6 5.17 -16.04 -8.11
N THR A 7 5.03 -16.31 -9.41
CA THR A 7 5.64 -15.52 -10.49
C THR A 7 4.93 -14.19 -10.69
N GLN A 8 3.69 -14.08 -10.20
CA GLN A 8 2.91 -12.85 -10.17
C GLN A 8 2.88 -12.28 -8.76
N LYS A 9 3.31 -11.03 -8.65
CA LYS A 9 3.44 -10.29 -7.40
C LYS A 9 2.80 -8.93 -7.59
N TRP A 10 1.68 -8.72 -6.92
CA TRP A 10 0.91 -7.49 -6.95
C TRP A 10 1.18 -6.69 -5.67
N ALA A 11 0.97 -5.38 -5.74
CA ALA A 11 0.93 -4.49 -4.58
C ALA A 11 -0.16 -3.44 -4.81
N VAL A 12 -0.71 -2.87 -3.75
CA VAL A 12 -1.65 -1.77 -3.83
C VAL A 12 -1.08 -0.58 -3.09
N ALA A 13 -1.04 0.57 -3.77
CA ALA A 13 -0.53 1.82 -3.24
C ALA A 13 -1.52 2.95 -3.53
N ALA A 14 -1.68 3.87 -2.58
CA ALA A 14 -2.37 5.13 -2.78
C ALA A 14 -1.33 6.23 -3.05
N PHE A 15 -1.34 6.79 -4.25
CA PHE A 15 -0.45 7.87 -4.65
C PHE A 15 -0.97 9.22 -4.17
N PHE A 16 -0.05 10.12 -3.79
CA PHE A 16 -0.40 11.47 -3.36
C PHE A 16 -0.60 12.46 -4.52
N GLY A 17 -0.15 12.09 -5.72
CA GLY A 17 -0.39 12.82 -6.95
C GLY A 17 -1.26 12.01 -7.90
N ASP A 18 -1.97 12.71 -8.79
CA ASP A 18 -2.74 12.07 -9.85
C ASP A 18 -1.79 11.42 -10.86
N LEU A 19 -2.05 10.16 -11.18
CA LEU A 19 -1.33 9.41 -12.21
C LEU A 19 -2.31 8.97 -13.30
N PRO A 20 -1.94 9.05 -14.59
CA PRO A 20 -2.74 8.48 -15.66
C PRO A 20 -2.95 6.97 -15.47
N LEU A 21 -4.10 6.45 -15.89
CA LEU A 21 -4.33 5.00 -15.92
C LEU A 21 -3.30 4.33 -16.84
N GLY A 22 -2.69 3.25 -16.37
CA GLY A 22 -1.64 2.54 -17.10
C GLY A 22 -0.29 3.27 -17.11
N TYR A 23 -0.11 4.29 -16.26
CA TYR A 23 1.18 4.95 -16.12
C TYR A 23 2.23 3.97 -15.60
N GLU A 24 3.32 3.84 -16.37
CA GLU A 24 4.48 3.02 -16.02
C GLU A 24 5.62 3.92 -15.56
N PHE A 25 6.31 3.50 -14.50
CA PHE A 25 7.47 4.20 -13.96
C PHE A 25 8.56 3.20 -13.59
N PRO A 26 9.86 3.59 -13.70
CA PRO A 26 10.94 2.76 -13.19
C PRO A 26 10.89 2.72 -11.66
N ARG A 27 11.41 1.64 -11.08
CA ARG A 27 11.37 1.42 -9.62
C ARG A 27 11.99 2.58 -8.84
N GLU A 28 13.07 3.16 -9.35
CA GLU A 28 13.82 4.26 -8.74
C GLU A 28 13.06 5.59 -8.76
N GLU A 29 12.01 5.69 -9.58
CA GLU A 29 11.10 6.83 -9.72
C GLU A 29 9.68 6.42 -9.34
N THR A 30 9.56 5.49 -8.39
CA THR A 30 8.27 5.17 -7.81
C THR A 30 7.68 6.45 -7.22
N PRO A 31 6.45 6.85 -7.60
CA PRO A 31 5.85 8.08 -7.09
C PRO A 31 5.49 7.98 -5.62
N LEU A 32 5.45 9.14 -4.96
CA LEU A 32 5.15 9.23 -3.53
C LEU A 32 3.79 8.58 -3.23
N HIS A 33 3.80 7.59 -2.33
CA HIS A 33 2.62 6.80 -2.02
C HIS A 33 2.61 6.30 -0.59
N ALA A 34 1.42 5.92 -0.13
CA ALA A 34 1.23 5.06 1.03
C ALA A 34 0.88 3.65 0.55
N THR A 35 1.57 2.65 1.07
CA THR A 35 1.28 1.24 0.74
C THR A 35 0.03 0.77 1.47
N LEU A 36 -0.98 0.31 0.72
CA LEU A 36 -2.23 -0.25 1.28
C LEU A 36 -2.20 -1.78 1.32
N ALA A 37 -1.47 -2.40 0.39
CA ALA A 37 -1.20 -3.83 0.40
C ALA A 37 0.25 -4.07 -0.03
N GLY A 38 1.05 -4.64 0.88
CA GLY A 38 2.38 -5.15 0.56
C GLY A 38 2.30 -6.31 -0.45
N VAL A 39 3.45 -6.78 -0.92
CA VAL A 39 3.48 -7.72 -2.05
C VAL A 39 2.70 -9.00 -1.76
N PHE A 40 1.74 -9.33 -2.64
CA PHE A 40 0.87 -10.51 -2.53
C PHE A 40 0.71 -11.23 -3.87
N ALA A 41 0.22 -12.47 -3.80
CA ALA A 41 -0.24 -13.22 -4.96
C ALA A 41 -1.71 -13.57 -4.83
N ILE A 42 -2.41 -13.59 -5.96
CA ILE A 42 -3.80 -13.98 -6.06
C ILE A 42 -4.02 -14.54 -7.47
N ASN A 43 -4.89 -15.55 -7.62
CA ASN A 43 -5.22 -16.12 -8.93
C ASN A 43 -6.24 -15.23 -9.67
N LYS A 44 -5.80 -14.01 -10.03
CA LYS A 44 -6.57 -12.97 -10.72
C LYS A 44 -5.64 -12.12 -11.58
N SER A 45 -6.18 -11.63 -12.69
CA SER A 45 -5.55 -10.60 -13.52
C SER A 45 -5.57 -9.22 -12.84
N GLY A 46 -4.76 -8.29 -13.34
CA GLY A 46 -4.75 -6.91 -12.86
C GLY A 46 -6.12 -6.23 -12.95
N ASP A 47 -6.86 -6.44 -14.04
CA ASP A 47 -8.20 -5.88 -14.24
C ASP A 47 -9.22 -6.44 -13.24
N GLU A 48 -9.15 -7.74 -12.95
CA GLU A 48 -10.00 -8.37 -11.93
C GLU A 48 -9.67 -7.85 -10.52
N ILE A 49 -8.40 -7.57 -10.23
CA ILE A 49 -7.98 -6.97 -8.96
C ILE A 49 -8.50 -5.53 -8.87
N ALA A 50 -8.36 -4.74 -9.94
CA ALA A 50 -8.87 -3.38 -9.99
C ALA A 50 -10.39 -3.32 -9.75
N GLY A 51 -11.16 -4.18 -10.43
CA GLY A 51 -12.61 -4.25 -10.23
C GLY A 51 -13.03 -4.72 -8.83
N LEU A 52 -12.23 -5.58 -8.19
CA LEU A 52 -12.46 -5.94 -6.78
C LEU A 52 -12.21 -4.75 -5.84
N LEU A 53 -11.12 -4.02 -6.05
CA LEU A 53 -10.79 -2.85 -5.26
C LEU A 53 -11.84 -1.75 -5.44
N GLU A 54 -12.34 -1.52 -6.65
CA GLU A 54 -13.44 -0.57 -6.90
C GLU A 54 -14.68 -0.91 -6.08
N GLN A 55 -15.10 -2.18 -6.06
CA GLN A 55 -16.23 -2.64 -5.24
C GLN A 55 -15.95 -2.42 -3.75
N CYS A 56 -14.76 -2.80 -3.27
CA CYS A 56 -14.38 -2.70 -1.88
C CYS A 56 -14.21 -1.25 -1.39
N LEU A 57 -13.97 -0.31 -2.29
CA LEU A 57 -13.72 1.10 -1.99
C LEU A 57 -14.91 2.01 -2.30
N THR A 58 -16.06 1.46 -2.72
CA THR A 58 -17.26 2.23 -3.11
C THR A 58 -17.68 3.28 -2.07
N ASP A 59 -17.59 2.94 -0.79
CA ASP A 59 -18.01 3.81 0.32
C ASP A 59 -16.85 4.67 0.88
N THR A 60 -15.64 4.55 0.31
CA THR A 60 -14.48 5.33 0.76
C THR A 60 -14.55 6.75 0.20
N THR A 61 -14.69 7.74 1.08
CA THR A 61 -14.53 9.15 0.72
C THR A 61 -13.08 9.57 0.82
N GLY A 62 -12.63 10.47 -0.06
CA GLY A 62 -11.29 11.07 0.05
C GLY A 62 -11.06 11.78 1.38
N PHE A 63 -9.85 11.66 1.92
CA PHE A 63 -9.41 12.30 3.15
C PHE A 63 -7.96 12.74 3.05
N SER A 64 -7.55 13.67 3.91
CA SER A 64 -6.16 14.10 4.01
C SER A 64 -5.44 13.33 5.10
N VAL A 65 -4.16 13.05 4.88
CA VAL A 65 -3.25 12.52 5.90
C VAL A 65 -2.21 13.57 6.26
N ARG A 66 -1.63 13.45 7.45
CA ARG A 66 -0.55 14.30 7.92
C ARG A 66 0.64 13.45 8.36
N GLY A 67 1.85 13.92 8.07
CA GLY A 67 3.07 13.35 8.63
C GLY A 67 3.21 13.69 10.12
N LEU A 68 3.34 12.67 10.96
CA LEU A 68 3.55 12.79 12.40
C LEU A 68 5.03 13.02 12.74
N ALA A 69 5.91 12.16 12.22
CA ALA A 69 7.33 12.19 12.54
C ALA A 69 8.15 11.50 11.43
N GLU A 70 9.39 11.96 11.25
CA GLU A 70 10.39 11.26 10.46
C GLU A 70 11.08 10.20 11.34
N GLU A 71 11.17 8.97 10.85
CA GLU A 71 11.83 7.86 11.55
C GLU A 71 12.78 7.12 10.62
N ARG A 72 13.84 6.53 11.21
CA ARG A 72 14.73 5.60 10.52
C ARG A 72 14.42 4.18 11.01
N TRP A 73 14.13 3.28 10.08
CA TRP A 73 13.90 1.86 10.35
C TRP A 73 15.04 1.03 9.75
N GLY A 74 15.74 0.29 10.60
CA GLY A 74 16.98 -0.38 10.21
C GLY A 74 18.06 0.61 9.78
N ASP A 75 18.96 0.19 8.90
CA ASP A 75 20.12 0.99 8.53
C ASP A 75 19.82 2.02 7.44
N GLU A 76 18.87 1.73 6.55
CA GLU A 76 18.71 2.47 5.28
C GLU A 76 17.32 3.09 5.06
N LEU A 77 16.27 2.60 5.74
CA LEU A 77 14.91 3.04 5.45
C LEU A 77 14.56 4.29 6.26
N ILE A 78 14.34 5.41 5.57
CA ILE A 78 13.80 6.63 6.19
C ILE A 78 12.34 6.76 5.78
N VAL A 79 11.47 6.95 6.76
CA VAL A 79 10.02 7.05 6.56
C VAL A 79 9.46 8.28 7.26
N THR A 80 8.37 8.80 6.75
CA THR A 80 7.48 9.70 7.49
C THR A 80 6.30 8.86 7.99
N ARG A 81 6.17 8.71 9.31
CA ARG A 81 4.98 8.10 9.92
C ARG A 81 3.78 9.01 9.74
N LEU A 82 2.62 8.41 9.51
CA LEU A 82 1.37 9.15 9.45
C LEU A 82 0.80 9.32 10.85
N GLU A 83 0.08 10.43 11.08
CA GLU A 83 -0.82 10.51 12.23
C GLU A 83 -1.81 9.35 12.18
N ASP A 84 -2.16 8.79 13.35
CA ASP A 84 -3.18 7.75 13.40
C ASP A 84 -4.52 8.36 13.02
N LEU A 85 -4.99 7.97 11.84
CA LEU A 85 -6.23 8.42 11.26
C LEU A 85 -7.11 7.20 11.10
N GLN A 86 -8.21 7.18 11.85
CA GLN A 86 -9.21 6.12 11.77
C GLN A 86 -9.62 5.83 10.32
N GLN A 87 -9.71 6.87 9.47
CA GLN A 87 -10.02 6.73 8.05
C GLN A 87 -8.92 6.01 7.26
N PHE A 88 -7.64 6.29 7.53
CA PHE A 88 -6.54 5.58 6.89
C PHE A 88 -6.49 4.12 7.33
N SER A 89 -6.63 3.87 8.63
CA SER A 89 -6.64 2.52 9.19
C SER A 89 -7.81 1.70 8.66
N ALA A 90 -9.00 2.31 8.50
CA ALA A 90 -10.16 1.68 7.88
C ALA A 90 -9.94 1.38 6.39
N LEU A 91 -9.36 2.31 5.63
CA LEU A 91 -9.00 2.10 4.22
C LEU A 91 -8.00 0.94 4.08
N TYR A 92 -6.93 0.97 4.86
CA TYR A 92 -5.90 -0.06 4.87
C TYR A 92 -6.48 -1.44 5.18
N ALA A 93 -7.21 -1.57 6.29
CA ALA A 93 -7.83 -2.83 6.69
C ALA A 93 -8.85 -3.32 5.64
N GLY A 94 -9.69 -2.42 5.11
CA GLY A 94 -10.68 -2.76 4.09
C GLY A 94 -10.07 -3.31 2.80
N VAL A 95 -8.95 -2.73 2.34
CA VAL A 95 -8.20 -3.26 1.19
C VAL A 95 -7.64 -4.65 1.48
N GLN A 96 -7.04 -4.85 2.65
CA GLN A 96 -6.47 -6.15 3.03
C GLN A 96 -7.52 -7.24 3.16
N ASP A 97 -8.59 -6.96 3.90
CA ASP A 97 -9.71 -7.88 4.09
C ASP A 97 -10.35 -8.25 2.76
N CYS A 98 -10.53 -7.27 1.87
CA CYS A 98 -11.04 -7.50 0.52
C CYS A 98 -10.17 -8.52 -0.25
N LEU A 99 -8.84 -8.33 -0.24
CA LEU A 99 -7.89 -9.22 -0.92
C LEU A 99 -7.83 -10.61 -0.27
N LEU A 100 -7.72 -10.67 1.06
CA LEU A 100 -7.68 -11.93 1.83
C LEU A 100 -8.94 -12.76 1.61
N ASN A 101 -10.13 -12.14 1.64
CA ASN A 101 -11.42 -12.80 1.39
C ASN A 101 -11.54 -13.38 -0.03
N LYS A 102 -10.67 -12.96 -0.96
CA LYS A 102 -10.59 -13.50 -2.33
C LYS A 102 -9.41 -14.45 -2.53
N GLY A 103 -8.72 -14.82 -1.46
CA GLY A 103 -7.64 -15.80 -1.47
C GLY A 103 -6.27 -15.20 -1.79
N ALA A 104 -6.05 -13.91 -1.54
CA ALA A 104 -4.71 -13.33 -1.62
C ALA A 104 -3.78 -13.95 -0.57
N ILE A 105 -2.53 -14.21 -0.95
CA ILE A 105 -1.46 -14.68 -0.08
C ILE A 105 -0.37 -13.61 -0.05
N PHE A 106 -0.15 -13.01 1.12
CA PHE A 106 0.85 -11.96 1.31
C PHE A 106 2.22 -12.56 1.62
N ASN A 107 3.29 -11.93 1.10
CA ASN A 107 4.66 -12.36 1.39
C ASN A 107 5.05 -12.11 2.85
N GLU A 108 4.53 -11.04 3.44
CA GLU A 108 4.87 -10.59 4.79
C GLU A 108 3.61 -10.43 5.64
N PRO A 109 2.91 -11.54 5.96
CA PRO A 109 1.63 -11.49 6.68
C PRO A 109 1.75 -10.91 8.10
N GLN A 110 2.95 -10.90 8.69
CA GLN A 110 3.21 -10.31 10.01
C GLN A 110 3.04 -8.78 10.05
N TYR A 111 3.00 -8.11 8.90
CA TYR A 111 2.80 -6.65 8.81
C TYR A 111 1.36 -6.27 8.44
N LEU A 112 0.42 -7.22 8.43
CA LEU A 112 -1.00 -6.96 8.19
C LEU A 112 -1.69 -6.52 9.50
N HIS A 113 -2.80 -5.79 9.39
CA HIS A 113 -3.61 -5.33 10.52
C HIS A 113 -2.77 -4.70 11.66
N ASP A 114 -2.77 -5.32 12.85
CA ASP A 114 -2.09 -4.84 14.06
C ASP A 114 -0.56 -4.77 13.90
N GLY A 115 0.01 -5.48 12.92
CA GLY A 115 1.44 -5.43 12.60
C GLY A 115 1.83 -4.21 11.75
N PHE A 116 0.86 -3.45 11.26
CA PHE A 116 1.10 -2.33 10.36
C PHE A 116 1.34 -1.02 11.12
N THR A 117 2.37 -0.29 10.69
CA THR A 117 2.58 1.10 11.09
C THR A 117 2.34 2.00 9.88
N PRO A 118 1.32 2.88 9.88
CA PRO A 118 1.09 3.83 8.78
C PRO A 118 2.30 4.71 8.50
N HIS A 119 2.85 4.62 7.29
CA HIS A 119 4.06 5.35 6.89
C HIS A 119 4.12 5.61 5.39
N VAL A 120 4.98 6.57 5.04
CA VAL A 120 5.39 6.88 3.66
C VAL A 120 6.91 6.85 3.62
N THR A 121 7.46 5.92 2.84
CA THR A 121 8.90 5.84 2.64
C THR A 121 9.40 7.07 1.89
N HIS A 122 10.55 7.60 2.29
CA HIS A 122 11.21 8.67 1.55
C HIS A 122 11.69 8.13 0.23
N GLN A 123 11.29 8.78 -0.85
CA GLN A 123 11.61 8.38 -2.20
C GLN A 123 12.50 9.44 -2.84
N LYS A 124 13.11 9.08 -3.96
CA LYS A 124 13.91 10.02 -4.75
C LYS A 124 13.08 11.22 -5.22
N GLU A 125 11.81 10.99 -5.55
CA GLU A 125 10.90 12.04 -6.01
C GLU A 125 10.45 12.98 -4.89
N GLY A 126 10.53 12.55 -3.62
CA GLY A 126 10.20 13.39 -2.50
C GLY A 126 9.89 12.62 -1.22
N LYS A 127 9.38 13.37 -0.24
CA LYS A 127 8.92 12.86 1.04
C LYS A 127 7.66 13.57 1.47
N LEU A 128 6.85 12.90 2.30
CA LEU A 128 5.78 13.57 3.01
C LEU A 128 6.38 14.43 4.13
N SER A 129 6.02 15.71 4.15
CA SER A 129 6.41 16.64 5.21
C SER A 129 5.71 16.30 6.52
N VAL A 130 6.39 16.57 7.64
CA VAL A 130 5.79 16.57 8.97
C VAL A 130 5.02 17.88 9.17
N GLY A 131 3.79 17.80 9.71
CA GLY A 131 2.93 18.96 9.99
C GLY A 131 1.76 19.16 9.02
#